data_AF-A0A5C6PC95-F1
#
_entry.id   AF-A0A5C6PC95-F1
#
_cell.length_a   1.000
_cell.length_b   1.000
_cell.length_c   1.000
_cell.angle_alpha   90.00
_cell.angle_beta   90.00
_cell.angle_gamma   90.00
#
_symmetry.space_group_name_H-M   'P 1'
#
loop_
_entity.id
_entity.type
_entity.pdbx_description
1 polymer ?
#
loop_
_entity_poly.entity_id
_entity_poly.type
_entity_poly.pdbx_seq_one_letter_code
_entity_poly.pdbx_strand_id
1 'polypeptide(L)'
;MRITCASMLLLQLITASLSQFPRPCANSEGLRTKECCPVWDGDSSACGALSGRGFCTDVEVSDEPHGPQYPHTGIDDRERWPLAFFNRTCHCTGNYGGFDCGECKFGYWGSNCAEYRELVRRNILTLSTAEQQKFISYLNLAKSTISAAYVISTATRAEMGENGERPMFSDINTYDLFVWMHYYVSRDAFLGGPGNVWTDIDFAHESAAFLPWHRVYLLHWENEIRKLTRDSNFTIPYWDWRDAQTCDVCTDALMGGRSPFNPNLISPASVFSAWRVICTQPEDYNNREVLCNTTGEGPLLRNPGNHDPNRVHRLPTTADVESVINLPEYETDSMDRFANRSFRNAVEGFADPETGMSVLGQSTMHNALHVFMNGSMSSVQGSANDPIFLLHHAFIDSIYERWLRTHQPPRSSYPRANAPIGHNDRYYMVPFMPLYRNGDYFLSDKALGYEYAYLLDPGQRFVQEFLTPYLQQAQDIWPWLLGAGILGGLVATVIGVLTVLLRRKLKQNQRKRRASSYGERQPLLQSSSEEGSSSYQTTL
;
A
#
# COMPACT_ATOMS: atom_id res chain seq x y z
N MET A 1 13.60 -58.62 -30.39
CA MET A 1 13.17 -57.22 -30.56
C MET A 1 12.78 -56.66 -29.20
N ARG A 2 13.43 -55.60 -28.72
CA ARG A 2 13.02 -54.81 -27.55
C ARG A 2 12.89 -53.37 -28.02
N ILE A 3 11.74 -52.74 -27.83
CA ILE A 3 11.55 -51.30 -28.05
C ILE A 3 10.88 -50.77 -26.78
N THR A 4 11.69 -50.21 -25.90
CA THR A 4 11.24 -49.42 -24.75
C THR A 4 11.21 -47.96 -25.18
N CYS A 5 10.01 -47.38 -25.34
CA CYS A 5 9.86 -45.94 -25.51
C CYS A 5 10.18 -45.24 -24.18
N ALA A 6 11.34 -44.58 -24.13
CA ALA A 6 11.67 -43.62 -23.08
C ALA A 6 11.48 -42.21 -23.64
N SER A 7 10.29 -41.64 -23.45
CA SER A 7 10.05 -40.22 -23.73
C SER A 7 10.73 -39.38 -22.65
N MET A 8 11.79 -38.66 -23.01
CA MET A 8 12.36 -37.64 -22.13
C MET A 8 11.36 -36.51 -21.94
N LEU A 9 10.86 -36.33 -20.72
CA LEU A 9 10.28 -35.05 -20.30
C LEU A 9 11.43 -34.04 -20.19
N LEU A 10 11.56 -33.17 -21.18
CA LEU A 10 12.29 -31.92 -21.01
C LEU A 10 11.38 -30.98 -20.20
N LEU A 11 11.56 -30.92 -18.88
CA LEU A 11 11.07 -29.76 -18.12
C LEU A 11 11.90 -28.55 -18.57
N GLN A 12 11.34 -27.77 -19.49
CA GLN A 12 11.79 -26.39 -19.66
C GLN A 12 11.38 -25.61 -18.42
N LEU A 13 12.30 -25.53 -17.46
CA LEU A 13 12.27 -24.55 -16.38
C LEU A 13 12.48 -23.16 -17.00
N ILE A 14 11.42 -22.60 -17.57
CA ILE A 14 11.36 -21.17 -17.86
C ILE A 14 11.21 -20.47 -16.51
N THR A 15 12.35 -20.12 -15.90
CA THR A 15 12.41 -19.19 -14.79
C THR A 15 11.92 -17.84 -15.32
N ALA A 16 10.68 -17.48 -15.00
CA ALA A 16 10.17 -16.15 -15.31
C ALA A 16 11.00 -15.10 -14.54
N SER A 17 11.42 -14.05 -15.24
CA SER A 17 12.10 -12.83 -14.75
C SER A 17 11.16 -11.62 -14.96
N LEU A 18 11.15 -10.58 -14.11
CA LEU A 18 9.86 -10.16 -13.51
C LEU A 18 9.45 -8.64 -13.45
N SER A 19 9.86 -7.74 -14.34
CA SER A 19 10.09 -6.28 -14.04
C SER A 19 8.94 -5.27 -13.68
N GLN A 20 9.37 -4.05 -13.31
CA GLN A 20 8.79 -2.78 -12.79
C GLN A 20 8.01 -2.08 -13.87
N PHE A 21 8.57 -2.16 -15.07
CA PHE A 21 7.79 -2.37 -16.27
C PHE A 21 7.13 -3.74 -16.14
N PRO A 22 5.81 -3.80 -15.90
CA PRO A 22 5.08 -4.99 -15.44
C PRO A 22 5.61 -6.31 -15.98
N ARG A 23 5.66 -7.33 -15.13
CA ARG A 23 6.15 -8.70 -15.40
C ARG A 23 6.16 -9.13 -16.88
N PRO A 24 5.04 -9.06 -17.63
CA PRO A 24 4.98 -9.62 -18.98
C PRO A 24 5.70 -8.75 -20.04
N CYS A 25 6.04 -7.50 -19.71
CA CYS A 25 6.78 -6.54 -20.55
C CYS A 25 8.31 -6.63 -20.35
N ALA A 26 8.75 -7.30 -19.28
CA ALA A 26 10.11 -7.30 -18.73
C ALA A 26 11.13 -8.18 -19.48
N ASN A 27 11.13 -8.13 -20.80
CA ASN A 27 11.86 -9.10 -21.62
C ASN A 27 12.32 -8.49 -22.95
N SER A 28 13.13 -9.25 -23.70
CA SER A 28 13.62 -8.83 -25.02
C SER A 28 12.52 -8.56 -26.03
N GLU A 29 11.33 -9.17 -25.90
CA GLU A 29 10.25 -8.89 -26.83
C GLU A 29 9.64 -7.51 -26.55
N GLY A 30 9.25 -7.21 -25.31
CA GLY A 30 8.75 -5.90 -24.91
C GLY A 30 9.75 -4.77 -25.18
N LEU A 31 11.05 -4.97 -24.90
CA LEU A 31 12.09 -3.99 -25.19
C LEU A 31 12.38 -3.76 -26.68
N ARG A 32 12.13 -4.78 -27.53
CA ARG A 32 12.28 -4.73 -28.99
C ARG A 32 11.08 -4.09 -29.67
N THR A 33 9.87 -4.47 -29.28
CA THR A 33 8.62 -3.91 -29.81
C THR A 33 8.32 -2.52 -29.24
N LYS A 34 8.91 -2.19 -28.09
CA LYS A 34 8.56 -1.05 -27.25
C LYS A 34 7.08 -1.04 -26.80
N GLU A 35 6.46 -2.22 -26.76
CA GLU A 35 5.07 -2.38 -26.34
C GLU A 35 4.97 -3.08 -24.97
N CYS A 36 4.32 -2.41 -24.01
CA CYS A 36 3.93 -2.98 -22.72
C CYS A 36 2.40 -2.98 -22.59
N CYS A 37 1.78 -3.91 -23.33
CA CYS A 37 0.33 -4.11 -23.36
C CYS A 37 -0.04 -5.53 -22.92
N PRO A 38 0.17 -5.87 -21.64
CA PRO A 38 -0.05 -7.22 -21.12
C PRO A 38 -1.50 -7.68 -21.27
N VAL A 39 -1.67 -8.99 -21.38
CA VAL A 39 -2.97 -9.66 -21.41
C VAL A 39 -3.58 -9.64 -20.02
N TRP A 40 -4.86 -9.24 -19.93
CA TRP A 40 -5.64 -9.35 -18.71
C TRP A 40 -6.25 -10.75 -18.60
N ASP A 41 -5.99 -11.45 -17.48
CA ASP A 41 -6.46 -12.83 -17.25
C ASP A 41 -7.98 -13.00 -17.34
N GLY A 42 -8.76 -11.94 -17.08
CA GLY A 42 -10.23 -12.01 -17.02
C GLY A 42 -10.92 -12.21 -18.38
N ASP A 43 -10.29 -11.82 -19.49
CA ASP A 43 -10.80 -12.06 -20.85
C ASP A 43 -9.75 -12.54 -21.87
N SER A 44 -8.50 -12.73 -21.42
CA SER A 44 -7.36 -13.16 -22.25
C SER A 44 -7.03 -12.23 -23.42
N SER A 45 -7.39 -10.94 -23.33
CA SER A 45 -7.01 -9.91 -24.30
C SER A 45 -6.06 -8.86 -23.73
N ALA A 46 -5.22 -8.27 -24.60
CA ALA A 46 -4.34 -7.17 -24.22
C ALA A 46 -5.16 -6.00 -23.66
N CYS A 47 -4.78 -5.51 -22.48
CA CYS A 47 -5.44 -4.40 -21.79
C CYS A 47 -6.94 -4.63 -21.47
N GLY A 48 -7.44 -5.87 -21.47
CA GLY A 48 -8.86 -6.18 -21.26
C GLY A 48 -9.80 -5.62 -22.35
N ALA A 49 -9.30 -5.53 -23.59
CA ALA A 49 -10.00 -4.96 -24.73
C ALA A 49 -11.32 -5.68 -25.10
N LEU A 50 -11.41 -7.00 -24.93
CA LEU A 50 -12.64 -7.76 -25.21
C LEU A 50 -13.78 -7.41 -24.23
N SER A 51 -13.43 -7.05 -22.99
CA SER A 51 -14.35 -6.54 -21.98
C SER A 51 -14.50 -5.01 -22.01
N GLY A 52 -13.84 -4.33 -22.95
CA GLY A 52 -13.83 -2.87 -23.06
C GLY A 52 -13.14 -2.12 -21.92
N ARG A 53 -12.29 -2.80 -21.13
CA ARG A 53 -11.59 -2.23 -19.96
C ARG A 53 -10.45 -1.28 -20.33
N GLY A 54 -9.86 -1.47 -21.49
CA GLY A 54 -8.73 -0.69 -21.96
C GLY A 54 -8.29 -1.13 -23.34
N PHE A 55 -7.35 -0.40 -23.93
CA PHE A 55 -6.78 -0.69 -25.24
C PHE A 55 -5.29 -0.40 -25.23
N CYS A 56 -4.53 -1.11 -26.06
CA CYS A 56 -3.12 -0.81 -26.27
C CYS A 56 -2.97 0.40 -27.21
N THR A 57 -2.41 1.49 -26.70
CA THR A 57 -2.29 2.77 -27.44
C THR A 57 -0.87 3.30 -27.41
N ASP A 58 -0.53 4.15 -28.37
CA ASP A 58 0.74 4.89 -28.35
C ASP A 58 0.78 5.86 -27.16
N VAL A 59 1.98 6.06 -26.59
CA VAL A 59 2.20 6.93 -25.44
C VAL A 59 2.49 8.35 -25.90
N GLU A 60 1.50 9.23 -25.76
CA GLU A 60 1.67 10.66 -26.00
C GLU A 60 2.31 11.35 -24.80
N VAL A 61 3.56 11.79 -24.94
CA VAL A 61 4.27 12.62 -23.95
C VAL A 61 4.22 14.10 -24.34
N SER A 62 4.29 15.00 -23.37
CA SER A 62 4.28 16.45 -23.62
C SER A 62 5.57 16.94 -24.29
N ASP A 63 5.45 17.83 -25.29
CA ASP A 63 6.58 18.59 -25.88
C ASP A 63 6.78 19.98 -25.22
N GLU A 64 6.16 20.21 -24.05
CA GLU A 64 6.33 21.45 -23.28
C GLU A 64 7.73 21.48 -22.65
N PRO A 65 8.50 22.57 -22.80
CA PRO A 65 9.88 22.62 -22.33
C PRO A 65 9.97 22.51 -20.80
N HIS A 66 11.03 21.87 -20.31
CA HIS A 66 11.43 21.97 -18.90
C HIS A 66 12.33 23.19 -18.67
N GLY A 67 12.58 23.50 -17.40
CA GLY A 67 13.46 24.59 -16.98
C GLY A 67 14.94 24.36 -17.36
N PRO A 68 15.77 25.42 -17.28
CA PRO A 68 17.17 25.39 -17.69
C PRO A 68 18.09 24.58 -16.76
N GLN A 69 17.58 24.09 -15.63
CA GLN A 69 18.35 23.30 -14.64
C GLN A 69 18.91 21.99 -15.23
N TYR A 70 18.32 21.45 -16.29
CA TYR A 70 18.82 20.27 -16.98
C TYR A 70 19.24 20.61 -18.42
N PRO A 71 20.54 20.79 -18.70
CA PRO A 71 21.03 21.25 -20.00
C PRO A 71 21.31 20.11 -21.01
N HIS A 72 20.83 18.89 -20.74
CA HIS A 72 21.13 17.69 -21.53
C HIS A 72 19.89 17.16 -22.26
N THR A 73 20.10 16.29 -23.24
CA THR A 73 19.01 15.63 -24.00
C THR A 73 19.48 14.29 -24.56
N GLY A 74 18.66 13.25 -24.41
CA GLY A 74 18.92 11.90 -24.92
C GLY A 74 20.01 11.14 -24.17
N ILE A 75 20.26 11.46 -22.89
CA ILE A 75 21.30 10.82 -22.07
C ILE A 75 20.75 10.05 -20.87
N ASP A 76 19.54 10.36 -20.38
CA ASP A 76 18.94 9.68 -19.23
C ASP A 76 17.59 9.05 -19.59
N ASP A 77 17.41 7.78 -19.25
CA ASP A 77 16.21 6.99 -19.60
C ASP A 77 14.90 7.54 -18.99
N ARG A 78 14.99 8.46 -18.03
CA ARG A 78 13.87 9.13 -17.36
C ARG A 78 13.34 10.32 -18.17
N GLU A 79 14.12 10.81 -19.14
CA GLU A 79 13.67 11.80 -20.11
C GLU A 79 12.47 11.27 -20.92
N ARG A 80 11.43 12.11 -21.08
CA ARG A 80 10.21 11.77 -21.83
C ARG A 80 9.63 10.40 -21.42
N TRP A 81 9.60 10.11 -20.12
CA TRP A 81 9.15 8.83 -19.57
C TRP A 81 7.80 8.38 -20.16
N PRO A 82 7.64 7.11 -20.59
CA PRO A 82 8.58 5.98 -20.52
C PRO A 82 9.31 5.67 -21.84
N LEU A 83 9.42 6.63 -22.78
CA LEU A 83 9.73 6.37 -24.21
C LEU A 83 11.11 5.71 -24.49
N ALA A 84 12.05 5.78 -23.55
CA ALA A 84 13.29 5.00 -23.62
C ALA A 84 12.98 3.50 -23.74
N PHE A 85 12.04 3.01 -22.93
CA PHE A 85 11.65 1.60 -22.84
C PHE A 85 10.42 1.27 -23.71
N PHE A 86 9.33 2.02 -23.56
CA PHE A 86 8.04 1.69 -24.19
C PHE A 86 7.40 2.91 -24.85
N ASN A 87 6.95 2.75 -26.10
CA ASN A 87 6.16 3.73 -26.84
C ASN A 87 4.68 3.36 -26.91
N ARG A 88 4.30 2.16 -26.48
CA ARG A 88 2.91 1.67 -26.43
C ARG A 88 2.60 1.04 -25.08
N THR A 89 1.49 1.43 -24.46
CA THR A 89 1.03 0.92 -23.16
C THR A 89 -0.49 0.79 -23.11
N CYS A 90 -1.02 0.10 -22.09
CA CYS A 90 -2.46 0.06 -21.85
C CYS A 90 -3.03 1.42 -21.41
N HIS A 91 -4.03 1.90 -22.15
CA HIS A 91 -4.88 3.03 -21.76
C HIS A 91 -6.26 2.51 -21.33
N CYS A 92 -6.58 2.66 -20.04
CA CYS A 92 -7.80 2.11 -19.44
C CYS A 92 -9.01 3.04 -19.60
N THR A 93 -10.20 2.46 -19.78
CA THR A 93 -11.46 3.18 -19.96
C THR A 93 -12.13 3.48 -18.61
N GLY A 94 -12.90 4.57 -18.54
CA GLY A 94 -13.74 4.89 -17.37
C GLY A 94 -12.96 4.87 -16.05
N ASN A 95 -13.35 3.95 -15.16
CA ASN A 95 -12.76 3.76 -13.82
C ASN A 95 -11.82 2.54 -13.72
N TYR A 96 -11.49 1.88 -14.83
CA TYR A 96 -10.48 0.82 -14.84
C TYR A 96 -9.06 1.40 -14.71
N GLY A 97 -8.16 0.62 -14.13
CA GLY A 97 -6.77 1.00 -13.85
C GLY A 97 -5.85 -0.22 -13.72
N GLY A 98 -4.64 -0.01 -13.23
CA GLY A 98 -3.58 -1.02 -13.30
C GLY A 98 -2.93 -1.10 -14.68
N PHE A 99 -1.86 -1.87 -14.80
CA PHE A 99 -1.02 -1.91 -16.01
C PHE A 99 -1.62 -2.70 -17.17
N ASP A 100 -2.59 -3.57 -16.89
CA ASP A 100 -3.34 -4.42 -17.82
C ASP A 100 -4.83 -4.01 -17.91
N CYS A 101 -5.20 -2.91 -17.26
CA CYS A 101 -6.59 -2.48 -17.03
C CYS A 101 -7.46 -3.49 -16.26
N GLY A 102 -6.84 -4.42 -15.53
CA GLY A 102 -7.49 -5.40 -14.67
C GLY A 102 -7.95 -4.85 -13.32
N GLU A 103 -7.30 -3.80 -12.83
CA GLU A 103 -7.62 -3.13 -11.57
C GLU A 103 -8.61 -1.97 -11.77
N CYS A 104 -8.83 -1.19 -10.72
CA CYS A 104 -9.62 0.03 -10.73
C CYS A 104 -8.75 1.25 -10.45
N LYS A 105 -9.21 2.43 -10.86
CA LYS A 105 -8.64 3.71 -10.41
C LYS A 105 -8.79 3.85 -8.89
N PHE A 106 -7.89 4.60 -8.27
CA PHE A 106 -7.93 4.84 -6.82
C PHE A 106 -9.32 5.33 -6.38
N GLY A 107 -9.84 4.73 -5.30
CA GLY A 107 -11.18 4.96 -4.77
C GLY A 107 -12.32 4.17 -5.42
N TYR A 108 -12.09 3.51 -6.56
CA TYR A 108 -13.08 2.64 -7.21
C TYR A 108 -12.79 1.16 -6.97
N TRP A 109 -13.86 0.37 -6.88
CA TRP A 109 -13.84 -1.03 -6.44
C TRP A 109 -14.91 -1.87 -7.15
N GLY A 110 -14.86 -3.18 -6.93
CA GLY A 110 -15.75 -4.17 -7.53
C GLY A 110 -15.30 -4.59 -8.94
N SER A 111 -15.88 -5.68 -9.47
CA SER A 111 -15.47 -6.27 -10.75
C SER A 111 -15.61 -5.35 -11.97
N ASN A 112 -16.39 -4.27 -11.84
CA ASN A 112 -16.70 -3.31 -12.90
C ASN A 112 -16.27 -1.88 -12.52
N CYS A 113 -15.49 -1.70 -11.44
CA CYS A 113 -15.01 -0.41 -10.93
C CYS A 113 -16.12 0.65 -10.73
N ALA A 114 -17.28 0.17 -10.27
CA ALA A 114 -18.50 0.96 -10.10
C ALA A 114 -18.81 1.28 -8.62
N GLU A 115 -18.14 0.62 -7.67
CA GLU A 115 -18.28 0.93 -6.24
C GLU A 115 -17.22 1.97 -5.85
N TYR A 116 -17.63 3.20 -5.55
CA TYR A 116 -16.74 4.17 -4.92
C TYR A 116 -16.68 3.94 -3.41
N ARG A 117 -15.48 3.97 -2.82
CA ARG A 117 -15.28 3.85 -1.37
C ARG A 117 -14.14 4.76 -0.91
N GLU A 118 -14.40 5.52 0.15
CA GLU A 118 -13.40 6.28 0.89
C GLU A 118 -12.86 5.46 2.07
N LEU A 119 -11.54 5.38 2.19
CA LEU A 119 -10.83 4.74 3.30
C LEU A 119 -10.11 5.78 4.16
N VAL A 120 -10.06 5.57 5.47
CA VAL A 120 -9.55 6.59 6.41
C VAL A 120 -8.13 6.26 6.87
N ARG A 121 -7.16 7.12 6.56
CA ARG A 121 -5.83 7.12 7.16
C ARG A 121 -5.91 7.70 8.58
N ARG A 122 -5.32 7.01 9.57
CA ARG A 122 -5.38 7.36 11.00
C ARG A 122 -3.97 7.63 11.55
N ASN A 123 -3.87 8.41 12.63
CA ASN A 123 -2.59 8.59 13.33
C ASN A 123 -2.19 7.26 13.98
N ILE A 124 -0.98 6.76 13.69
CA ILE A 124 -0.47 5.49 14.21
C ILE A 124 -0.48 5.40 15.75
N LEU A 125 -0.28 6.53 16.44
CA LEU A 125 -0.31 6.61 17.90
C LEU A 125 -1.73 6.45 18.49
N THR A 126 -2.77 6.57 17.66
CA THR A 126 -4.18 6.41 18.03
C THR A 126 -4.80 5.08 17.59
N LEU A 127 -4.02 4.25 16.87
CA LEU A 127 -4.43 2.90 16.49
C LEU A 127 -4.40 1.98 17.71
N SER A 128 -5.25 0.95 17.70
CA SER A 128 -5.16 -0.14 18.67
C SER A 128 -3.85 -0.94 18.48
N THR A 129 -3.38 -1.61 19.53
CA THR A 129 -2.16 -2.45 19.47
C THR A 129 -2.26 -3.52 18.37
N ALA A 130 -3.46 -4.06 18.11
CA ALA A 130 -3.69 -5.02 17.04
C ALA A 130 -3.54 -4.38 15.64
N GLU A 131 -4.06 -3.16 15.43
CA GLU A 131 -3.87 -2.42 14.17
C GLU A 131 -2.40 -2.02 13.95
N GLN A 132 -1.70 -1.59 15.00
CA GLN A 132 -0.26 -1.29 14.96
C GLN A 132 0.56 -2.53 14.58
N GLN A 133 0.30 -3.67 15.24
CA GLN A 133 0.95 -4.94 14.93
C GLN A 133 0.59 -5.44 13.51
N LYS A 134 -0.63 -5.23 13.03
CA LYS A 134 -1.04 -5.54 11.65
C LYS A 134 -0.20 -4.75 10.65
N PHE A 135 -0.08 -3.43 10.83
CA PHE A 135 0.73 -2.57 9.97
C PHE A 135 2.20 -3.05 9.89
N ILE A 136 2.84 -3.25 11.04
CA ILE A 136 4.24 -3.72 11.12
C ILE A 136 4.40 -5.11 10.45
N SER A 137 3.46 -6.02 10.70
CA SER A 137 3.46 -7.36 10.09
C SER A 137 3.30 -7.31 8.57
N TYR A 138 2.47 -6.39 8.05
CA TYR A 138 2.27 -6.22 6.62
C TYR A 138 3.48 -5.59 5.94
N LEU A 139 4.16 -4.63 6.57
CA LEU A 139 5.45 -4.12 6.06
C LEU A 139 6.51 -5.23 6.03
N ASN A 140 6.60 -6.04 7.09
CA ASN A 140 7.57 -7.14 7.14
C ASN A 140 7.24 -8.27 6.14
N LEU A 141 5.95 -8.52 5.86
CA LEU A 141 5.51 -9.41 4.79
C LEU A 141 5.88 -8.84 3.41
N ALA A 142 5.68 -7.54 3.19
CA ALA A 142 6.06 -6.87 1.95
C ALA A 142 7.58 -6.90 1.72
N LYS A 143 8.39 -6.72 2.78
CA LYS A 143 9.85 -6.81 2.74
C LYS A 143 10.39 -8.22 2.50
N SER A 144 9.60 -9.26 2.78
CA SER A 144 9.98 -10.67 2.61
C SER A 144 9.32 -11.38 1.42
N THR A 145 8.36 -10.75 0.74
CA THR A 145 7.64 -11.34 -0.40
C THR A 145 8.03 -10.67 -1.70
N ILE A 146 8.57 -11.43 -2.66
CA ILE A 146 8.81 -10.99 -4.04
C ILE A 146 7.51 -10.45 -4.64
N SER A 147 7.55 -9.24 -5.20
CA SER A 147 6.37 -8.63 -5.82
C SER A 147 5.91 -9.49 -7.00
N ALA A 148 4.61 -9.78 -7.07
CA ALA A 148 4.02 -10.65 -8.09
C ALA A 148 3.79 -9.92 -9.43
N ALA A 149 3.83 -8.59 -9.43
CA ALA A 149 3.58 -7.76 -10.62
C ALA A 149 4.84 -7.06 -11.15
N TYR A 150 5.80 -6.72 -10.28
CA TYR A 150 6.88 -5.76 -10.57
C TYR A 150 8.26 -6.20 -10.05
N VAL A 151 9.38 -5.88 -10.75
CA VAL A 151 10.80 -5.98 -10.28
C VAL A 151 11.77 -5.02 -10.99
N ILE A 152 12.92 -4.69 -10.45
CA ILE A 152 13.64 -3.48 -10.93
C ILE A 152 14.40 -3.65 -12.25
N SER A 153 14.72 -2.51 -12.89
CA SER A 153 15.82 -2.42 -13.87
C SER A 153 17.16 -2.42 -13.14
N THR A 154 18.14 -3.20 -13.61
CA THR A 154 19.50 -3.22 -13.04
C THR A 154 20.53 -2.56 -13.93
N ALA A 155 20.11 -2.00 -15.07
CA ALA A 155 20.96 -1.30 -16.02
C ALA A 155 20.19 -0.18 -16.75
N THR A 156 20.91 0.70 -17.43
CA THR A 156 20.37 1.69 -18.35
C THR A 156 19.79 1.04 -19.61
N ARG A 157 18.91 1.74 -20.34
CA ARG A 157 18.36 1.24 -21.61
C ARG A 157 19.45 0.99 -22.66
N ALA A 158 20.52 1.78 -22.63
CA ALA A 158 21.67 1.63 -23.54
C ALA A 158 22.40 0.29 -23.31
N GLU A 159 22.62 -0.10 -22.05
CA GLU A 159 23.25 -1.39 -21.71
C GLU A 159 22.42 -2.60 -22.15
N MET A 160 21.09 -2.48 -22.20
CA MET A 160 20.21 -3.58 -22.63
C MET A 160 20.33 -3.96 -24.12
N GLY A 161 21.12 -3.21 -24.91
CA GLY A 161 21.27 -3.40 -26.34
C GLY A 161 20.17 -2.69 -27.14
N GLU A 162 20.47 -2.26 -28.36
CA GLU A 162 19.58 -1.42 -29.18
C GLU A 162 18.18 -2.01 -29.29
N ASN A 163 18.07 -3.33 -29.54
CA ASN A 163 16.80 -4.05 -29.68
C ASN A 163 16.41 -4.83 -28.42
N GLY A 164 17.01 -4.56 -27.26
CA GLY A 164 16.70 -5.27 -26.02
C GLY A 164 17.25 -6.71 -25.97
N GLU A 165 18.34 -6.98 -26.68
CA GLU A 165 18.99 -8.29 -26.75
C GLU A 165 19.50 -8.79 -25.38
N ARG A 166 19.67 -7.88 -24.41
CA ARG A 166 20.13 -8.16 -23.05
C ARG A 166 19.17 -7.53 -22.02
N PRO A 167 18.00 -8.13 -21.74
CA PRO A 167 17.07 -7.60 -20.75
C PRO A 167 17.69 -7.71 -19.36
N MET A 168 17.93 -6.57 -18.70
CA MET A 168 18.61 -6.49 -17.40
C MET A 168 17.63 -6.06 -16.31
N PHE A 169 16.89 -7.06 -15.81
CA PHE A 169 15.90 -6.91 -14.75
C PHE A 169 16.19 -7.90 -13.62
N SER A 170 15.90 -7.53 -12.36
CA SER A 170 16.18 -8.36 -11.18
C SER A 170 15.07 -8.35 -10.15
N ASP A 171 14.76 -9.53 -9.63
CA ASP A 171 13.71 -9.78 -8.65
C ASP A 171 13.80 -8.89 -7.41
N ILE A 172 12.64 -8.41 -6.94
CA ILE A 172 12.53 -7.51 -5.79
C ILE A 172 11.32 -7.85 -4.92
N ASN A 173 11.43 -7.59 -3.62
CA ASN A 173 10.30 -7.69 -2.70
C ASN A 173 9.38 -6.46 -2.79
N THR A 174 8.12 -6.64 -2.38
CA THR A 174 7.07 -5.63 -2.49
C THR A 174 7.38 -4.33 -1.73
N TYR A 175 8.18 -4.37 -0.65
CA TYR A 175 8.62 -3.14 0.02
C TYR A 175 9.73 -2.44 -0.79
N ASP A 176 10.75 -3.19 -1.18
CA ASP A 176 11.93 -2.65 -1.85
C ASP A 176 11.68 -2.17 -3.27
N LEU A 177 10.59 -2.63 -3.91
CA LEU A 177 10.05 -2.03 -5.13
C LEU A 177 9.97 -0.51 -5.02
N PHE A 178 9.32 -0.03 -3.96
CA PHE A 178 9.10 1.39 -3.72
C PHE A 178 10.40 2.10 -3.31
N VAL A 179 11.26 1.44 -2.54
CA VAL A 179 12.60 1.95 -2.21
C VAL A 179 13.39 2.22 -3.49
N TRP A 180 13.40 1.27 -4.42
CA TRP A 180 14.12 1.44 -5.68
C TRP A 180 13.47 2.50 -6.58
N MET A 181 12.13 2.60 -6.61
CA MET A 181 11.45 3.67 -7.35
C MET A 181 11.85 5.07 -6.85
N HIS A 182 11.97 5.24 -5.53
CA HIS A 182 12.40 6.49 -4.90
C HIS A 182 13.90 6.80 -5.14
N TYR A 183 14.75 5.78 -5.10
CA TYR A 183 16.13 5.88 -5.58
C TYR A 183 16.20 6.32 -7.06
N TYR A 184 15.38 5.72 -7.93
CA TYR A 184 15.48 5.91 -9.37
C TYR A 184 14.98 7.29 -9.83
N VAL A 185 14.04 7.92 -9.12
CA VAL A 185 13.71 9.35 -9.37
C VAL A 185 14.82 10.30 -8.91
N SER A 186 15.53 9.94 -7.83
CA SER A 186 16.49 10.81 -7.13
C SER A 186 17.97 10.52 -7.45
N ARG A 187 18.27 9.69 -8.47
CA ARG A 187 19.66 9.41 -8.90
C ARG A 187 20.18 10.48 -9.87
N ASP A 188 21.48 10.72 -9.83
CA ASP A 188 22.17 11.63 -10.76
C ASP A 188 22.14 11.08 -12.19
N ALA A 189 22.08 11.94 -13.21
CA ALA A 189 22.14 11.50 -14.61
C ALA A 189 23.58 11.16 -15.01
N PHE A 190 23.80 10.06 -15.73
CA PHE A 190 25.14 9.63 -16.14
C PHE A 190 25.58 10.40 -17.39
N LEU A 191 26.77 11.02 -17.37
CA LEU A 191 27.33 11.80 -18.48
C LEU A 191 28.40 11.05 -19.29
N GLY A 192 28.68 9.80 -18.93
CA GLY A 192 29.72 8.96 -19.53
C GLY A 192 31.07 9.12 -18.86
N GLY A 193 31.61 8.03 -18.33
CA GLY A 193 32.88 7.96 -17.60
C GLY A 193 32.70 7.88 -16.07
N PRO A 194 33.58 7.16 -15.35
CA PRO A 194 33.50 6.98 -13.90
C PRO A 194 33.31 8.28 -13.11
N GLY A 195 32.17 8.39 -12.41
CA GLY A 195 31.85 9.53 -11.55
C GLY A 195 31.45 10.81 -12.29
N ASN A 196 31.40 10.79 -13.62
CA ASN A 196 30.98 11.92 -14.43
C ASN A 196 29.44 11.94 -14.52
N VAL A 197 28.80 12.72 -13.65
CA VAL A 197 27.35 12.77 -13.50
C VAL A 197 26.82 14.21 -13.42
N TRP A 198 25.56 14.39 -13.81
CA TRP A 198 24.79 15.61 -13.55
C TRP A 198 23.91 15.41 -12.31
N THR A 199 24.19 16.18 -11.26
CA THR A 199 23.54 16.03 -9.94
C THR A 199 22.34 16.95 -9.73
N ASP A 200 22.14 17.96 -10.59
CA ASP A 200 21.02 18.90 -10.47
C ASP A 200 19.80 18.36 -11.25
N ILE A 201 19.35 17.17 -10.83
CA ILE A 201 18.22 16.43 -11.42
C ILE A 201 17.53 15.57 -10.38
N ASP A 202 16.23 15.78 -10.22
CA ASP A 202 15.30 14.92 -9.50
C ASP A 202 13.97 14.94 -10.28
N PHE A 203 13.14 13.90 -10.14
CA PHE A 203 11.83 13.78 -10.79
C PHE A 203 10.65 13.76 -9.78
N ALA A 204 10.96 13.85 -8.49
CA ALA A 204 10.04 13.70 -7.36
C ALA A 204 10.30 14.68 -6.19
N HIS A 205 11.40 15.43 -6.22
CA HIS A 205 11.76 16.43 -5.20
C HIS A 205 12.16 17.78 -5.82
N GLU A 206 12.38 18.76 -4.95
CA GLU A 206 12.84 20.12 -5.20
C GLU A 206 11.96 20.97 -6.12
N SER A 207 10.84 20.47 -6.63
CA SER A 207 9.96 21.16 -7.58
C SER A 207 8.53 20.61 -7.57
N ALA A 208 7.63 21.23 -8.34
CA ALA A 208 6.18 21.11 -8.30
C ALA A 208 5.58 19.70 -8.23
N ALA A 209 6.21 18.67 -8.80
CA ALA A 209 5.73 17.29 -8.68
C ALA A 209 5.85 16.69 -7.26
N PHE A 210 6.59 17.29 -6.33
CA PHE A 210 6.87 16.73 -5.00
C PHE A 210 5.62 16.15 -4.30
N LEU A 211 4.54 16.93 -4.21
CA LEU A 211 3.33 16.50 -3.51
C LEU A 211 2.48 15.51 -4.32
N PRO A 212 2.13 15.75 -5.61
CA PRO A 212 1.42 14.76 -6.44
C PRO A 212 2.16 13.43 -6.59
N TRP A 213 3.49 13.46 -6.75
CA TRP A 213 4.32 12.27 -6.89
C TRP A 213 4.27 11.41 -5.63
N HIS A 214 4.52 12.00 -4.46
CA HIS A 214 4.46 11.26 -3.19
C HIS A 214 3.03 10.81 -2.84
N ARG A 215 1.99 11.55 -3.25
CA ARG A 215 0.57 11.13 -3.16
C ARG A 215 0.31 9.85 -3.95
N VAL A 216 0.73 9.79 -5.22
CA VAL A 216 0.61 8.59 -6.08
C VAL A 216 1.49 7.44 -5.58
N TYR A 217 2.69 7.74 -5.12
CA TYR A 217 3.62 6.76 -4.53
C TYR A 217 3.01 6.03 -3.33
N LEU A 218 2.44 6.77 -2.38
CA LEU A 218 1.74 6.20 -1.22
C LEU A 218 0.52 5.38 -1.65
N LEU A 219 -0.30 5.88 -2.58
CA LEU A 219 -1.48 5.16 -3.08
C LEU A 219 -1.10 3.85 -3.77
N HIS A 220 -0.03 3.86 -4.56
CA HIS A 220 0.47 2.66 -5.22
C HIS A 220 1.01 1.64 -4.21
N TRP A 221 1.81 2.09 -3.23
CA TRP A 221 2.35 1.25 -2.17
C TRP A 221 1.25 0.62 -1.31
N GLU A 222 0.25 1.43 -0.93
CA GLU A 222 -0.93 0.98 -0.19
C GLU A 222 -1.71 -0.09 -0.98
N ASN A 223 -1.87 0.09 -2.30
CA ASN A 223 -2.53 -0.87 -3.17
C ASN A 223 -1.76 -2.20 -3.32
N GLU A 224 -0.43 -2.18 -3.48
CA GLU A 224 0.36 -3.42 -3.53
C GLU A 224 0.30 -4.19 -2.19
N ILE A 225 0.31 -3.49 -1.05
CA ILE A 225 0.13 -4.13 0.26
C ILE A 225 -1.27 -4.72 0.41
N ARG A 226 -2.34 -4.02 -0.03
CA ARG A 226 -3.72 -4.57 -0.05
C ARG A 226 -3.80 -5.84 -0.88
N LYS A 227 -3.20 -5.87 -2.08
CA LYS A 227 -3.17 -7.06 -2.96
C LYS A 227 -2.39 -8.22 -2.34
N LEU A 228 -1.20 -7.95 -1.77
CA LEU A 228 -0.37 -8.94 -1.09
C LEU A 228 -1.08 -9.59 0.12
N THR A 229 -1.72 -8.77 0.93
CA THR A 229 -2.32 -9.19 2.23
C THR A 229 -3.77 -9.66 2.10
N ARG A 230 -4.43 -9.33 0.98
CA ARG A 230 -5.87 -9.47 0.74
C ARG A 230 -6.76 -8.69 1.72
N ASP A 231 -6.19 -7.71 2.43
CA ASP A 231 -6.94 -6.75 3.24
C ASP A 231 -7.26 -5.51 2.40
N SER A 232 -8.43 -5.49 1.77
CA SER A 232 -8.92 -4.33 1.01
C SER A 232 -9.10 -3.06 1.85
N ASN A 233 -9.15 -3.17 3.18
CA ASN A 233 -9.33 -2.04 4.09
C ASN A 233 -8.00 -1.55 4.69
N PHE A 234 -6.85 -2.10 4.25
CA PHE A 234 -5.54 -1.63 4.68
C PHE A 234 -5.31 -0.17 4.24
N THR A 235 -4.89 0.67 5.19
CA THR A 235 -4.43 2.03 4.91
C THR A 235 -3.07 2.29 5.54
N ILE A 236 -2.26 3.13 4.89
CA ILE A 236 -1.00 3.63 5.48
C ILE A 236 -1.38 4.66 6.55
N PRO A 237 -1.04 4.45 7.84
CA PRO A 237 -1.25 5.44 8.88
C PRO A 237 -0.21 6.56 8.78
N TYR A 238 -0.51 7.70 9.38
CA TYR A 238 0.42 8.83 9.46
C TYR A 238 1.00 8.98 10.87
N TRP A 239 2.16 9.62 10.98
CA TRP A 239 2.67 10.13 12.25
C TRP A 239 2.56 11.66 12.24
N ASP A 240 1.65 12.17 13.07
CA ASP A 240 1.59 13.59 13.40
C ASP A 240 2.79 13.94 14.28
N TRP A 241 3.87 14.40 13.64
CA TRP A 241 5.13 14.76 14.32
C TRP A 241 5.13 16.19 14.86
N ARG A 242 4.02 16.94 14.71
CA ARG A 242 3.96 18.34 15.16
C ARG A 242 4.25 18.46 16.64
N ASP A 243 5.10 19.42 16.98
CA ASP A 243 5.49 19.75 18.35
C ASP A 243 6.28 18.63 19.08
N ALA A 244 6.54 17.50 18.41
CA ALA A 244 7.33 16.39 18.94
C ALA A 244 8.77 16.85 19.22
N GLN A 245 9.31 16.43 20.37
CA GLN A 245 10.70 16.69 20.76
C GLN A 245 11.61 15.48 20.50
N THR A 246 11.01 14.32 20.23
CA THR A 246 11.65 13.02 20.06
C THR A 246 10.97 12.22 18.96
N CYS A 247 11.56 11.09 18.55
CA CYS A 247 10.87 10.15 17.67
C CYS A 247 9.89 9.28 18.48
N ASP A 248 8.64 9.73 18.61
CA ASP A 248 7.63 9.06 19.45
C ASP A 248 7.22 7.68 18.90
N VAL A 249 7.39 7.47 17.59
CA VAL A 249 7.17 6.17 16.93
C VAL A 249 8.38 5.23 17.00
N CYS A 250 9.54 5.69 17.48
CA CYS A 250 10.76 4.88 17.62
C CYS A 250 10.73 4.04 18.91
N THR A 251 9.80 3.09 18.97
CA THR A 251 9.69 2.09 20.04
C THR A 251 9.64 0.68 19.45
N ASP A 252 10.01 -0.33 20.24
CA ASP A 252 10.04 -1.73 19.77
C ASP A 252 8.65 -2.30 19.45
N ALA A 253 7.60 -1.66 19.95
CA ALA A 253 6.21 -1.96 19.60
C ALA A 253 5.73 -1.26 18.31
N LEU A 254 6.49 -0.27 17.80
CA LEU A 254 6.22 0.50 16.59
C LEU A 254 7.39 0.37 15.60
N MET A 255 8.04 1.48 15.22
CA MET A 255 9.04 1.53 14.14
C MET A 255 10.44 1.05 14.55
N GLY A 256 10.57 0.47 15.74
CA GLY A 256 11.82 0.04 16.35
C GLY A 256 12.49 1.15 17.16
N GLY A 257 12.89 0.82 18.39
CA GLY A 257 13.64 1.70 19.28
C GLY A 257 15.13 1.73 18.96
N ARG A 258 15.85 2.63 19.64
CA ARG A 258 17.32 2.70 19.57
C ARG A 258 17.94 1.46 20.24
N SER A 259 18.90 0.81 19.57
CA SER A 259 19.61 -0.34 20.13
C SER A 259 20.46 0.04 21.35
N PRO A 260 20.44 -0.77 22.43
CA PRO A 260 21.30 -0.55 23.60
C PRO A 260 22.78 -0.85 23.32
N PHE A 261 23.10 -1.51 22.20
CA PHE A 261 24.46 -1.90 21.83
C PHE A 261 25.14 -0.92 20.87
N ASN A 262 24.36 -0.18 20.06
CA ASN A 262 24.85 0.82 19.11
C ASN A 262 23.74 1.86 18.85
N PRO A 263 23.93 3.15 19.17
CA PRO A 263 22.89 4.16 19.05
C PRO A 263 22.45 4.47 17.60
N ASN A 264 23.19 4.00 16.60
CA ASN A 264 22.87 4.14 15.17
C ASN A 264 22.06 2.96 14.60
N LEU A 265 21.80 1.92 15.40
CA LEU A 265 21.07 0.72 14.97
C LEU A 265 19.72 0.61 15.67
N ILE A 266 18.78 -0.08 15.00
CA ILE A 266 17.50 -0.46 15.58
C ILE A 266 17.69 -1.57 16.63
N SER A 267 16.92 -1.50 17.72
CA SER A 267 16.85 -2.49 18.78
C SER A 267 16.57 -3.91 18.24
N PRO A 268 17.34 -4.94 18.65
CA PRO A 268 17.11 -6.34 18.25
C PRO A 268 15.75 -6.92 18.62
N ALA A 269 14.93 -6.23 19.42
CA ALA A 269 13.56 -6.65 19.74
C ALA A 269 12.53 -6.22 18.66
N SER A 270 12.91 -5.37 17.72
CA SER A 270 12.06 -4.96 16.59
C SER A 270 12.39 -5.73 15.32
N VAL A 271 11.38 -6.11 14.53
CA VAL A 271 11.56 -6.79 13.24
C VAL A 271 12.44 -5.99 12.26
N PHE A 272 12.43 -4.66 12.37
CA PHE A 272 13.19 -3.76 11.50
C PHE A 272 14.71 -3.81 11.73
N SER A 273 15.20 -4.38 12.85
CA SER A 273 16.65 -4.58 13.04
C SER A 273 17.23 -5.67 12.15
N ALA A 274 16.39 -6.57 11.62
CA ALA A 274 16.79 -7.62 10.69
C ALA A 274 16.75 -7.15 9.22
N TRP A 275 16.20 -5.97 8.95
CA TRP A 275 16.08 -5.44 7.59
C TRP A 275 17.43 -5.03 7.03
N ARG A 276 17.63 -5.32 5.75
CA ARG A 276 18.76 -4.81 4.99
C ARG A 276 18.31 -3.66 4.09
N VAL A 277 19.15 -2.64 3.99
CA VAL A 277 18.93 -1.50 3.08
C VAL A 277 19.42 -1.82 1.68
N ILE A 278 18.86 -1.13 0.68
CA ILE A 278 19.30 -1.14 -0.71
C ILE A 278 19.41 0.31 -1.22
N CYS A 279 20.17 0.51 -2.30
CA CYS A 279 20.22 1.79 -3.01
C CYS A 279 20.77 2.96 -2.18
N THR A 280 21.70 2.67 -1.25
CA THR A 280 22.29 3.60 -0.29
C THR A 280 23.72 4.05 -0.64
N GLN A 281 24.29 3.60 -1.75
CA GLN A 281 25.66 3.90 -2.17
C GLN A 281 25.73 4.70 -3.50
N PRO A 282 25.13 5.91 -3.59
CA PRO A 282 25.09 6.68 -4.83
C PRO A 282 26.48 6.96 -5.42
N GLU A 283 27.48 7.21 -4.58
CA GLU A 283 28.87 7.41 -5.03
C GLU A 283 29.45 6.17 -5.75
N ASP A 284 29.17 4.95 -5.30
CA ASP A 284 29.64 3.73 -5.99
C ASP A 284 28.92 3.54 -7.33
N TYR A 285 27.60 3.78 -7.36
CA TYR A 285 26.80 3.70 -8.58
C TYR A 285 27.27 4.69 -9.64
N ASN A 286 27.53 5.94 -9.24
CA ASN A 286 28.05 7.00 -10.10
C ASN A 286 29.47 6.70 -10.59
N ASN A 287 30.35 6.23 -9.70
CA ASN A 287 31.72 5.85 -10.07
C ASN A 287 31.80 4.65 -11.02
N ARG A 288 30.75 3.81 -11.06
CA ARG A 288 30.70 2.60 -11.88
C ARG A 288 29.72 2.70 -13.06
N GLU A 289 28.95 3.78 -13.15
CA GLU A 289 27.89 4.00 -14.15
C GLU A 289 26.83 2.89 -14.16
N VAL A 290 26.46 2.36 -12.98
CA VAL A 290 25.47 1.27 -12.84
C VAL A 290 24.26 1.68 -12.01
N LEU A 291 23.11 1.03 -12.23
CA LEU A 291 21.95 1.19 -11.36
C LEU A 291 22.07 0.31 -10.10
N CYS A 292 21.39 0.73 -9.03
CA CYS A 292 21.20 -0.09 -7.83
C CYS A 292 20.62 -1.47 -8.20
N ASN A 293 21.30 -2.54 -7.78
CA ASN A 293 20.98 -3.93 -8.14
C ASN A 293 20.26 -4.73 -7.04
N THR A 294 19.72 -4.05 -6.01
CA THR A 294 19.01 -4.63 -4.84
C THR A 294 19.78 -5.60 -3.95
N THR A 295 21.10 -5.75 -4.14
CA THR A 295 21.93 -6.46 -3.16
C THR A 295 21.89 -5.71 -1.83
N GLY A 296 21.57 -6.38 -0.72
CA GLY A 296 21.44 -5.73 0.59
C GLY A 296 22.78 -5.19 1.13
N GLU A 297 22.85 -3.88 1.38
CA GLU A 297 24.08 -3.10 1.55
C GLU A 297 24.48 -2.84 3.01
N GLY A 298 23.61 -3.18 3.96
CA GLY A 298 23.83 -2.95 5.38
C GLY A 298 22.54 -3.09 6.18
N PRO A 299 22.58 -2.94 7.52
CA PRO A 299 21.38 -2.82 8.34
C PRO A 299 20.72 -1.46 8.15
N LEU A 300 19.44 -1.34 8.55
CA LEU A 300 18.81 -0.03 8.68
C LEU A 300 19.53 0.82 9.73
N LEU A 301 19.89 2.07 9.36
CA LEU A 301 20.57 3.02 10.24
C LEU A 301 19.59 4.09 10.70
N ARG A 302 19.54 4.37 12.00
CA ARG A 302 18.70 5.44 12.56
C ARG A 302 19.26 5.90 13.91
N ASN A 303 19.42 7.21 14.10
CA ASN A 303 19.85 7.79 15.36
C ASN A 303 19.10 9.11 15.66
N PRO A 304 17.79 9.09 15.95
CA PRO A 304 17.01 10.33 16.00
C PRO A 304 17.52 11.33 17.04
N GLY A 305 17.65 12.59 16.64
CA GLY A 305 18.13 13.69 17.47
C GLY A 305 18.66 14.87 16.66
N ASN A 306 18.94 15.99 17.33
CA ASN A 306 19.53 17.16 16.70
C ASN A 306 21.07 17.04 16.64
N HIS A 307 21.58 16.37 15.61
CA HIS A 307 23.03 16.17 15.40
C HIS A 307 23.70 17.30 14.61
N ASP A 308 22.93 18.04 13.81
CA ASP A 308 23.37 19.26 13.13
C ASP A 308 22.39 20.41 13.42
N PRO A 309 22.59 21.14 14.54
CA PRO A 309 21.73 22.24 14.92
C PRO A 309 21.76 23.44 13.97
N ASN A 310 22.71 23.51 13.03
CA ASN A 310 22.73 24.58 12.04
C ASN A 310 21.80 24.26 10.86
N ARG A 311 21.69 22.98 10.50
CA ARG A 311 20.79 22.49 9.45
C ARG A 311 19.37 22.26 9.94
N VAL A 312 19.19 21.70 11.14
CA VAL A 312 17.86 21.48 11.76
C VAL A 312 17.85 22.01 13.19
N HIS A 313 17.14 23.12 13.43
CA HIS A 313 17.02 23.67 14.78
C HIS A 313 16.18 22.79 15.71
N ARG A 314 15.05 22.27 15.19
CA ARG A 314 14.06 21.45 15.90
C ARG A 314 13.16 20.72 14.89
N LEU A 315 12.38 19.74 15.35
CA LEU A 315 11.24 19.26 14.58
C LEU A 315 10.19 20.39 14.41
N PRO A 316 9.37 20.35 13.35
CA PRO A 316 8.41 21.41 13.09
C PRO A 316 7.20 21.32 14.03
N THR A 317 6.64 22.48 14.32
CA THR A 317 5.56 22.73 15.28
C THR A 317 4.22 22.84 14.57
N THR A 318 3.14 22.86 15.34
CA THR A 318 1.83 23.26 14.82
C THR A 318 1.89 24.67 14.20
N ALA A 319 2.61 25.61 14.79
CA ALA A 319 2.72 26.98 14.26
C ALA A 319 3.42 27.05 12.89
N ASP A 320 4.47 26.24 12.67
CA ASP A 320 5.14 26.15 11.36
C ASP A 320 4.18 25.60 10.30
N VAL A 321 3.43 24.54 10.63
CA VAL A 321 2.45 23.91 9.73
C VAL A 321 1.32 24.88 9.37
N GLU A 322 0.76 25.63 10.32
CA GLU A 322 -0.26 26.64 10.02
C GLU A 322 0.31 27.78 9.16
N SER A 323 1.54 28.23 9.43
CA SER A 323 2.19 29.31 8.66
C SER A 323 2.43 28.90 7.20
N VAL A 324 2.94 27.68 6.98
CA VAL A 324 3.14 27.11 5.64
C VAL A 324 1.81 26.90 4.92
N ILE A 325 0.78 26.38 5.59
CA ILE A 325 -0.55 26.21 4.99
C ILE A 325 -1.12 27.56 4.53
N ASN A 326 -0.81 28.68 5.19
CA ASN A 326 -1.29 30.02 4.81
C ASN A 326 -0.58 30.65 3.60
N LEU A 327 0.40 29.98 2.98
CA LEU A 327 1.00 30.43 1.71
C LEU A 327 0.01 30.17 0.55
N PRO A 328 -0.45 31.20 -0.18
CA PRO A 328 -1.56 31.04 -1.13
C PRO A 328 -1.16 30.43 -2.48
N GLU A 329 0.10 30.58 -2.87
CA GLU A 329 0.61 30.08 -4.15
C GLU A 329 1.17 28.67 -4.01
N TYR A 330 0.72 27.74 -4.86
CA TYR A 330 1.25 26.37 -4.88
C TYR A 330 2.76 26.35 -5.12
N GLU A 331 3.18 27.13 -6.12
CA GLU A 331 4.52 27.22 -6.63
C GLU A 331 4.78 28.65 -7.14
N THR A 332 6.03 29.12 -7.11
CA THR A 332 6.40 30.48 -7.51
C THR A 332 7.67 30.52 -8.38
N ASP A 333 7.86 31.63 -9.10
CA ASP A 333 9.02 32.03 -9.91
C ASP A 333 9.96 30.92 -10.42
N SER A 334 10.98 30.52 -9.64
CA SER A 334 12.02 29.57 -10.08
C SER A 334 11.52 28.13 -10.19
N MET A 335 10.39 27.82 -9.54
CA MET A 335 9.77 26.48 -9.48
C MET A 335 10.72 25.39 -8.96
N ASP A 336 11.75 25.76 -8.21
CA ASP A 336 12.79 24.88 -7.69
C ASP A 336 12.99 25.06 -6.15
N ARG A 337 14.04 24.48 -5.57
CA ARG A 337 14.38 24.64 -4.13
C ARG A 337 14.62 26.09 -3.68
N PHE A 338 14.79 27.04 -4.60
CA PHE A 338 14.98 28.46 -4.32
C PHE A 338 13.68 29.30 -4.43
N ALA A 339 12.53 28.66 -4.71
CA ALA A 339 11.26 29.34 -4.87
C ALA A 339 10.80 30.01 -3.56
N ASN A 340 10.54 31.32 -3.61
CA ASN A 340 10.12 32.12 -2.45
C ASN A 340 8.60 32.26 -2.41
N ARG A 341 8.01 32.12 -1.22
CA ARG A 341 6.55 32.13 -0.97
C ARG A 341 5.76 31.03 -1.71
N SER A 342 6.46 29.97 -2.12
CA SER A 342 5.90 28.73 -2.66
C SER A 342 5.46 27.81 -1.53
N PHE A 343 4.19 27.41 -1.51
CA PHE A 343 3.70 26.41 -0.56
C PHE A 343 4.47 25.09 -0.70
N ARG A 344 4.67 24.60 -1.93
CA ARG A 344 5.43 23.36 -2.20
C ARG A 344 6.82 23.45 -1.61
N ASN A 345 7.56 24.52 -1.88
CA ASN A 345 8.94 24.66 -1.42
C ASN A 345 9.06 24.78 0.11
N ALA A 346 8.08 25.44 0.74
CA ALA A 346 8.03 25.59 2.19
C ALA A 346 7.63 24.28 2.91
N VAL A 347 6.64 23.53 2.41
CA VAL A 347 6.26 22.25 3.03
C VAL A 347 7.29 21.15 2.79
N GLU A 348 7.96 21.16 1.63
CA GLU A 348 9.10 20.28 1.34
C GLU A 348 10.29 20.57 2.26
N GLY A 349 10.50 21.84 2.62
CA GLY A 349 11.39 22.22 3.70
C GLY A 349 12.70 22.88 3.26
N PHE A 350 12.68 23.59 2.14
CA PHE A 350 13.78 24.46 1.70
C PHE A 350 13.56 25.95 2.03
N ALA A 351 12.36 26.31 2.49
CA ALA A 351 12.01 27.65 2.92
C ALA A 351 11.66 27.72 4.42
N ASP A 352 11.89 28.89 5.00
CA ASP A 352 11.51 29.21 6.37
C ASP A 352 9.96 29.21 6.52
N PRO A 353 9.38 28.48 7.49
CA PRO A 353 7.93 28.34 7.64
C PRO A 353 7.16 29.64 7.89
N GLU A 354 7.77 30.61 8.58
CA GLU A 354 7.10 31.86 8.98
C GLU A 354 7.10 32.91 7.85
N THR A 355 8.21 33.01 7.11
CA THR A 355 8.41 34.02 6.06
C THR A 355 8.12 33.49 4.64
N GLY A 356 8.17 32.17 4.46
CA GLY A 356 8.10 31.50 3.15
C GLY A 356 9.35 31.71 2.29
N MET A 357 10.44 32.28 2.80
CA MET A 357 11.65 32.58 2.04
C MET A 357 12.61 31.39 2.02
N SER A 358 13.23 31.07 0.87
CA SER A 358 14.20 29.98 0.74
C SER A 358 15.43 30.22 1.63
N VAL A 359 15.85 29.22 2.42
CA VAL A 359 17.01 29.33 3.33
C VAL A 359 18.06 28.27 3.00
N LEU A 360 19.16 28.71 2.38
CA LEU A 360 20.26 27.82 2.00
C LEU A 360 20.90 27.15 3.23
N GLY A 361 21.10 25.84 3.16
CA GLY A 361 21.77 25.05 4.19
C GLY A 361 20.90 24.68 5.40
N GLN A 362 19.67 25.17 5.48
CA GLN A 362 18.68 24.72 6.48
C GLN A 362 17.76 23.64 5.90
N SER A 363 17.09 22.92 6.79
CA SER A 363 16.12 21.88 6.47
C SER A 363 14.95 22.03 7.44
N THR A 364 13.82 22.51 6.94
CA THR A 364 12.59 22.78 7.69
C THR A 364 11.53 21.71 7.35
N MET A 365 10.34 21.76 7.94
CA MET A 365 9.17 20.95 7.54
C MET A 365 9.46 19.46 7.24
N HIS A 366 9.26 19.00 6.00
CA HIS A 366 9.58 17.62 5.57
C HIS A 366 11.09 17.31 5.73
N ASN A 367 11.96 18.11 5.13
CA ASN A 367 13.41 17.94 5.19
C ASN A 367 13.95 17.89 6.64
N ALA A 368 13.33 18.60 7.59
CA ALA A 368 13.70 18.57 9.00
C ALA A 368 13.56 17.17 9.61
N LEU A 369 12.48 16.43 9.32
CA LEU A 369 12.31 15.07 9.87
C LEU A 369 13.34 14.11 9.26
N HIS A 370 13.55 14.16 7.94
CA HIS A 370 14.53 13.33 7.24
C HIS A 370 15.93 13.46 7.85
N VAL A 371 16.37 14.69 8.11
CA VAL A 371 17.68 14.97 8.70
C VAL A 371 17.72 14.65 10.21
N PHE A 372 16.65 14.97 10.96
CA PHE A 372 16.57 14.67 12.40
C PHE A 372 16.66 13.17 12.72
N MET A 373 16.23 12.29 11.81
CA MET A 373 16.34 10.84 12.00
C MET A 373 17.79 10.32 11.97
N ASN A 374 18.73 11.10 11.42
CA ASN A 374 20.17 10.83 11.29
C ASN A 374 20.51 9.36 10.99
N GLY A 375 20.33 8.98 9.74
CA GLY A 375 20.51 7.60 9.28
C GLY A 375 19.99 7.41 7.86
N SER A 376 19.37 6.26 7.57
CA SER A 376 18.83 5.94 6.24
C SER A 376 17.84 6.99 5.75
N MET A 377 16.94 7.49 6.62
CA MET A 377 16.03 8.61 6.34
C MET A 377 16.71 9.89 5.84
N SER A 378 18.00 10.11 6.15
CA SER A 378 18.71 11.36 5.86
C SER A 378 19.41 11.39 4.50
N SER A 379 19.45 10.26 3.78
CA SER A 379 19.80 10.18 2.36
C SER A 379 18.51 10.26 1.55
N VAL A 380 18.43 11.13 0.53
CA VAL A 380 17.25 11.20 -0.35
C VAL A 380 17.00 9.83 -0.98
N GLN A 381 17.98 9.31 -1.72
CA GLN A 381 17.92 8.02 -2.42
C GLN A 381 17.65 6.83 -1.48
N GLY A 382 18.17 6.87 -0.25
CA GLY A 382 18.08 5.80 0.72
C GLY A 382 16.88 5.87 1.67
N SER A 383 16.15 6.99 1.72
CA SER A 383 15.21 7.30 2.79
C SER A 383 14.06 6.29 2.94
N ALA A 384 13.48 5.86 1.82
CA ALA A 384 12.36 4.90 1.80
C ALA A 384 12.70 3.52 2.41
N ASN A 385 13.98 3.17 2.60
CA ASN A 385 14.37 1.95 3.34
C ASN A 385 13.85 1.94 4.78
N ASP A 386 13.64 3.11 5.38
CA ASP A 386 13.13 3.25 6.74
C ASP A 386 11.59 3.27 6.74
N PRO A 387 10.90 2.40 7.50
CA PRO A 387 9.43 2.39 7.56
C PRO A 387 8.82 3.69 8.13
N ILE A 388 9.61 4.56 8.78
CA ILE A 388 9.16 5.90 9.18
C ILE A 388 8.81 6.77 7.96
N PHE A 389 9.42 6.54 6.80
CA PHE A 389 9.11 7.22 5.53
C PHE A 389 7.60 7.22 5.25
N LEU A 390 6.96 6.04 5.35
CA LEU A 390 5.53 5.89 5.10
C LEU A 390 4.68 6.78 6.03
N LEU A 391 5.02 6.80 7.32
CA LEU A 391 4.31 7.61 8.31
C LEU A 391 4.51 9.11 8.10
N HIS A 392 5.73 9.49 7.68
CA HIS A 392 6.11 10.87 7.40
C HIS A 392 5.40 11.41 6.17
N HIS A 393 5.56 10.76 5.02
CA HIS A 393 4.97 11.22 3.77
C HIS A 393 3.45 11.15 3.81
N ALA A 394 2.85 10.19 4.54
CA ALA A 394 1.40 10.18 4.78
C ALA A 394 0.94 11.41 5.58
N PHE A 395 1.77 12.02 6.43
CA PHE A 395 1.44 13.26 7.12
C PHE A 395 1.71 14.51 6.25
N ILE A 396 2.77 14.51 5.44
CA ILE A 396 3.00 15.57 4.44
C ILE A 396 1.84 15.64 3.44
N ASP A 397 1.35 14.49 2.98
CA ASP A 397 0.18 14.37 2.11
C ASP A 397 -1.11 14.91 2.77
N SER A 398 -1.24 14.81 4.10
CA SER A 398 -2.37 15.40 4.83
C SER A 398 -2.24 16.93 4.99
N ILE A 399 -1.02 17.47 5.08
CA ILE A 399 -0.78 18.92 5.05
C ILE A 399 -1.10 19.48 3.66
N TYR A 400 -0.72 18.77 2.59
CA TYR A 400 -1.11 19.10 1.22
C TYR A 400 -2.63 19.12 1.03
N GLU A 401 -3.34 18.13 1.58
CA GLU A 401 -4.80 18.12 1.55
C GLU A 401 -5.41 19.32 2.29
N ARG A 402 -4.90 19.68 3.47
CA ARG A 402 -5.34 20.90 4.17
C ARG A 402 -5.15 22.14 3.32
N TRP A 403 -4.01 22.27 2.65
CA TRP A 403 -3.73 23.40 1.78
C TRP A 403 -4.71 23.48 0.60
N LEU A 404 -4.99 22.35 -0.07
CA LEU A 404 -5.99 22.26 -1.15
C LEU A 404 -7.39 22.69 -0.68
N ARG A 405 -7.81 22.28 0.52
CA ARG A 405 -9.12 22.65 1.10
C ARG A 405 -9.21 24.13 1.47
N THR A 406 -8.12 24.70 1.99
CA THR A 406 -8.04 26.12 2.37
C THR A 406 -8.04 27.04 1.15
N HIS A 407 -7.24 26.73 0.12
CA HIS A 407 -7.01 27.62 -1.02
C HIS A 407 -7.90 27.37 -2.23
N GLN A 408 -8.38 26.13 -2.40
CA GLN A 408 -9.19 25.71 -3.56
C GLN A 408 -8.59 26.20 -4.89
N PRO A 409 -7.28 25.95 -5.12
CA PRO A 409 -6.55 26.54 -6.23
C PRO A 409 -7.16 26.12 -7.57
N PRO A 410 -7.19 27.01 -8.58
CA PRO A 410 -7.56 26.60 -9.93
C PRO A 410 -6.55 25.57 -10.44
N ARG A 411 -7.00 24.66 -11.31
CA ARG A 411 -6.17 23.62 -11.91
C ARG A 411 -4.93 24.18 -12.66
N SER A 412 -4.98 25.45 -13.07
CA SER A 412 -3.88 26.20 -13.70
C SER A 412 -2.79 26.70 -12.75
N SER A 413 -2.95 26.57 -11.43
CA SER A 413 -1.88 26.87 -10.45
C SER A 413 -0.76 25.82 -10.47
N TYR A 414 -0.99 24.64 -11.07
CA TYR A 414 0.07 23.68 -11.33
C TYR A 414 0.87 24.09 -12.59
N PRO A 415 2.21 24.12 -12.57
CA PRO A 415 3.00 24.66 -13.67
C PRO A 415 2.92 23.80 -14.94
N ARG A 416 2.47 24.43 -16.04
CA ARG A 416 2.32 23.79 -17.35
C ARG A 416 3.66 23.46 -18.01
N ALA A 417 4.63 24.36 -17.90
CA ALA A 417 5.90 24.34 -18.62
C ALA A 417 6.98 25.08 -17.80
N ASN A 418 8.24 24.89 -18.18
CA ASN A 418 9.44 25.50 -17.59
C ASN A 418 9.76 25.12 -16.13
N ALA A 419 9.00 24.22 -15.50
CA ALA A 419 9.46 23.60 -14.26
C ALA A 419 10.66 22.68 -14.55
N PRO A 420 11.54 22.41 -13.58
CA PRO A 420 12.54 21.34 -13.63
C PRO A 420 12.06 20.06 -14.31
N ILE A 421 12.98 19.37 -15.01
CA ILE A 421 12.63 18.18 -15.82
C ILE A 421 11.93 17.14 -14.96
N GLY A 422 10.76 16.65 -15.40
CA GLY A 422 9.91 15.78 -14.60
C GLY A 422 8.73 16.47 -13.93
N HIS A 423 8.77 17.79 -13.68
CA HIS A 423 7.80 18.47 -12.81
C HIS A 423 6.66 19.21 -13.54
N ASN A 424 6.74 19.34 -14.88
CA ASN A 424 5.68 19.90 -15.71
C ASN A 424 4.35 19.14 -15.58
N ASP A 425 3.23 19.86 -15.72
CA ASP A 425 1.84 19.39 -15.63
C ASP A 425 1.55 18.04 -16.29
N ARG A 426 1.98 17.91 -17.56
CA ARG A 426 1.69 16.77 -18.43
C ARG A 426 2.82 15.75 -18.50
N TYR A 427 3.85 15.90 -17.66
CA TYR A 427 4.91 14.93 -17.55
C TYR A 427 4.39 13.67 -16.84
N TYR A 428 4.77 12.50 -17.32
CA TYR A 428 4.44 11.24 -16.64
C TYR A 428 5.41 11.00 -15.48
N MET A 429 4.87 10.83 -14.28
CA MET A 429 5.63 10.58 -13.06
C MET A 429 6.56 9.37 -13.24
N VAL A 430 7.86 9.62 -13.11
CA VAL A 430 8.90 8.58 -13.19
C VAL A 430 8.90 7.74 -11.90
N PRO A 431 9.19 6.44 -11.90
CA PRO A 431 9.15 5.48 -13.00
C PRO A 431 7.84 4.68 -12.96
N PHE A 432 6.69 5.33 -12.73
CA PHE A 432 5.42 4.60 -12.56
C PHE A 432 4.99 3.91 -13.85
N MET A 433 4.49 2.69 -13.70
CA MET A 433 3.77 1.91 -14.70
C MET A 433 2.60 1.22 -13.96
N PRO A 434 1.31 1.50 -14.27
CA PRO A 434 0.81 2.35 -15.35
C PRO A 434 1.19 3.83 -15.18
N LEU A 435 0.99 4.60 -16.26
CA LEU A 435 1.42 5.98 -16.36
C LEU A 435 0.46 6.95 -15.65
N TYR A 436 1.01 7.87 -14.86
CA TYR A 436 0.30 8.91 -14.12
C TYR A 436 0.90 10.27 -14.45
N ARG A 437 0.09 11.32 -14.71
CA ARG A 437 0.61 12.68 -14.99
C ARG A 437 0.55 13.54 -13.75
N ASN A 438 1.55 14.40 -13.54
CA ASN A 438 1.65 15.25 -12.34
C ASN A 438 0.36 16.01 -12.01
N GLY A 439 -0.13 16.80 -12.96
CA GLY A 439 -1.30 17.63 -12.75
C GLY A 439 -2.62 16.85 -12.69
N ASP A 440 -2.65 15.60 -13.17
CA ASP A 440 -3.81 14.71 -13.01
C ASP A 440 -3.95 14.20 -11.56
N TYR A 441 -3.01 14.55 -10.67
CA TYR A 441 -3.04 14.32 -9.22
C TYR A 441 -2.94 15.62 -8.40
N PHE A 442 -3.12 16.78 -9.05
CA PHE A 442 -3.34 18.07 -8.39
C PHE A 442 -4.82 18.24 -8.01
N LEU A 443 -5.30 17.38 -7.09
CA LEU A 443 -6.70 17.30 -6.62
C LEU A 443 -6.79 16.70 -5.21
N SER A 444 -7.95 16.91 -4.57
CA SER A 444 -8.26 16.45 -3.20
C SER A 444 -8.22 14.91 -3.03
N ASP A 445 -7.73 14.44 -1.88
CA ASP A 445 -7.65 13.04 -1.48
C ASP A 445 -8.98 12.28 -1.59
N LYS A 446 -10.10 12.94 -1.31
CA LYS A 446 -11.45 12.38 -1.46
C LYS A 446 -11.64 11.81 -2.86
N ALA A 447 -11.30 12.56 -3.91
CA ALA A 447 -11.46 12.08 -5.30
C ALA A 447 -10.52 10.91 -5.70
N LEU A 448 -9.62 10.50 -4.80
CA LEU A 448 -8.78 9.30 -4.88
C LEU A 448 -9.23 8.18 -3.91
N GLY A 449 -10.35 8.38 -3.22
CA GLY A 449 -11.00 7.44 -2.31
C GLY A 449 -10.29 7.26 -0.97
N TYR A 450 -9.67 8.30 -0.44
CA TYR A 450 -9.20 8.30 0.94
C TYR A 450 -9.36 9.66 1.62
N GLU A 451 -9.21 9.66 2.94
CA GLU A 451 -9.38 10.83 3.81
C GLU A 451 -8.55 10.66 5.08
N TYR A 452 -8.19 11.76 5.73
CA TYR A 452 -7.48 11.76 7.00
C TYR A 452 -8.44 11.89 8.19
N ALA A 453 -8.27 11.04 9.20
CA ALA A 453 -9.18 10.96 10.35
C ALA A 453 -9.41 12.31 11.08
N TYR A 454 -8.41 13.18 11.11
CA TYR A 454 -8.50 14.50 11.74
C TYR A 454 -9.08 15.60 10.83
N LEU A 455 -9.27 15.32 9.54
CA LEU A 455 -9.88 16.19 8.54
C LEU A 455 -11.34 15.79 8.19
N LEU A 456 -11.82 14.68 8.74
CA LEU A 456 -13.21 14.23 8.64
C LEU A 456 -14.19 15.29 9.17
N ASP A 457 -15.33 15.42 8.50
CA ASP A 457 -16.44 16.27 8.97
C ASP A 457 -16.90 15.81 10.37
N PRO A 458 -17.38 16.71 11.27
CA PRO A 458 -17.66 16.36 12.68
C PRO A 458 -18.56 15.14 12.87
N GLY A 459 -19.54 14.93 11.97
CA GLY A 459 -20.40 13.74 11.99
C GLY A 459 -19.68 12.46 11.56
N GLN A 460 -18.83 12.52 10.52
CA GLN A 460 -18.01 11.38 10.09
C GLN A 460 -16.96 11.03 11.14
N ARG A 461 -16.34 12.05 11.76
CA ARG A 461 -15.38 11.89 12.86
C ARG A 461 -16.02 11.22 14.07
N PHE A 462 -17.24 11.60 14.44
CA PHE A 462 -17.99 10.90 15.50
C PHE A 462 -18.19 9.42 15.19
N VAL A 463 -18.60 9.07 13.96
CA VAL A 463 -18.72 7.66 13.55
C VAL A 463 -17.36 6.94 13.69
N GLN A 464 -16.29 7.54 13.16
CA GLN A 464 -14.98 6.90 13.09
C GLN A 464 -14.28 6.75 14.44
N GLU A 465 -14.36 7.75 15.33
CA GLU A 465 -13.73 7.71 16.65
C GLU A 465 -14.60 6.98 17.70
N PHE A 466 -15.94 7.07 17.62
CA PHE A 466 -16.84 6.59 18.69
C PHE A 466 -17.76 5.41 18.31
N LEU A 467 -18.06 5.15 17.04
CA LEU A 467 -18.94 4.03 16.65
C LEU A 467 -18.16 2.86 16.04
N THR A 468 -17.24 3.12 15.11
CA THR A 468 -16.45 2.09 14.43
C THR A 468 -15.74 1.12 15.40
N PRO A 469 -15.09 1.57 16.50
CA PRO A 469 -14.43 0.64 17.44
C PRO A 469 -15.41 -0.30 18.15
N TYR A 470 -16.59 0.21 18.55
CA TYR A 470 -17.62 -0.61 19.20
C TYR A 470 -18.28 -1.58 18.21
N LEU A 471 -18.45 -1.17 16.95
CA LEU A 471 -18.98 -2.04 15.89
C LEU A 471 -18.00 -3.17 15.56
N GLN A 472 -16.70 -2.89 15.46
CA GLN A 472 -15.65 -3.90 15.29
C GLN A 472 -15.62 -4.86 16.49
N GLN A 473 -15.59 -4.33 17.73
CA GLN A 473 -15.61 -5.15 18.93
C GLN A 473 -16.88 -6.02 19.01
N ALA A 474 -18.04 -5.51 18.60
CA ALA A 474 -19.27 -6.28 18.51
C ALA A 474 -19.16 -7.38 17.43
N GLN A 475 -18.60 -7.09 16.25
CA GLN A 475 -18.37 -8.07 15.18
C GLN A 475 -17.42 -9.18 15.62
N ASP A 476 -16.35 -8.89 16.34
CA ASP A 476 -15.40 -9.89 16.85
C ASP A 476 -16.02 -10.78 17.94
N ILE A 477 -16.88 -10.22 18.80
CA ILE A 477 -17.55 -10.94 19.88
C ILE A 477 -18.75 -11.77 19.35
N TRP A 478 -19.39 -11.35 18.27
CA TRP A 478 -20.63 -11.96 17.77
C TRP A 478 -20.52 -13.46 17.42
N PRO A 479 -19.47 -13.95 16.73
CA PRO A 479 -19.25 -15.39 16.51
C PRO A 479 -19.15 -16.19 17.81
N TRP A 480 -18.51 -15.63 18.85
CA TRP A 480 -18.37 -16.30 20.15
C TRP A 480 -19.69 -16.37 20.91
N LEU A 481 -20.48 -15.29 20.89
CA LEU A 481 -21.83 -15.29 21.48
C LEU A 481 -22.77 -16.27 20.77
N LEU A 482 -22.75 -16.31 19.43
CA LEU A 482 -23.50 -17.29 18.65
C LEU A 482 -23.06 -18.73 18.96
N GLY A 483 -21.74 -18.99 19.00
CA GLY A 483 -21.18 -20.29 19.35
C GLY A 483 -21.58 -20.75 20.76
N ALA A 484 -21.50 -19.85 21.75
CA ALA A 484 -21.94 -20.11 23.12
C ALA A 484 -23.46 -20.37 23.20
N GLY A 485 -24.27 -19.63 22.45
CA GLY A 485 -25.72 -19.83 22.38
C GLY A 485 -26.10 -21.19 21.77
N ILE A 486 -25.46 -21.57 20.66
CA ILE A 486 -25.64 -22.89 20.03
C ILE A 486 -25.23 -24.01 20.99
N LEU A 487 -24.07 -23.90 21.63
CA LEU A 487 -23.56 -24.89 22.59
C LEU A 487 -24.50 -25.03 23.80
N GLY A 488 -24.97 -23.91 24.35
CA GLY A 488 -25.96 -23.89 25.43
C GLY A 488 -27.28 -24.56 25.05
N GLY A 489 -27.78 -24.30 23.83
CA GLY A 489 -28.95 -24.96 23.27
C GLY A 489 -28.80 -26.47 23.11
N LEU A 490 -27.63 -26.93 22.63
CA LEU A 490 -27.31 -28.36 22.54
C LEU A 490 -27.26 -29.02 23.92
N VAL A 491 -26.59 -28.40 24.89
CA VAL A 491 -26.52 -28.91 26.28
C VAL A 491 -27.91 -28.98 26.92
N ALA A 492 -28.73 -27.93 26.79
CA ALA A 492 -30.10 -27.92 27.28
C ALA A 492 -30.96 -29.03 26.65
N THR A 493 -30.78 -29.28 25.34
CA THR A 493 -31.48 -30.35 24.60
C THR A 493 -31.06 -31.73 25.12
N VAL A 494 -29.76 -31.97 25.32
CA VAL A 494 -29.24 -33.23 25.88
C VAL A 494 -29.76 -33.46 27.31
N ILE A 495 -29.75 -32.44 28.18
CA ILE A 495 -30.30 -32.52 29.54
C ILE A 495 -31.81 -32.80 29.51
N GLY A 496 -32.55 -32.16 28.58
CA GLY A 496 -33.98 -32.40 28.37
C GLY A 496 -34.28 -33.83 27.93
N VAL A 497 -33.54 -34.36 26.95
CA VAL A 497 -33.65 -35.76 26.50
C VAL A 497 -33.33 -36.73 27.63
N LEU A 498 -32.22 -36.50 28.35
CA LEU A 498 -31.82 -37.33 29.49
C LEU A 498 -32.88 -37.33 30.59
N THR A 499 -33.42 -36.19 30.99
CA THR A 499 -34.48 -36.11 32.01
C THR A 499 -35.79 -36.76 31.55
N VAL A 500 -36.17 -36.65 30.26
CA VAL A 500 -37.33 -37.37 29.70
C VAL A 500 -37.10 -38.89 29.71
N LEU A 501 -35.91 -39.36 29.34
CA LEU A 501 -35.55 -40.79 29.39
C LEU A 501 -35.54 -41.31 30.83
N LEU A 502 -35.01 -40.53 31.78
CA LEU A 502 -34.97 -40.89 33.20
C LEU A 502 -36.40 -40.96 33.79
N ARG A 503 -37.26 -39.98 33.46
CA ARG A 503 -38.69 -40.00 33.82
C ARG A 503 -39.42 -41.20 33.20
N ARG A 504 -39.15 -41.54 31.93
CA ARG A 504 -39.72 -42.75 31.28
C ARG A 504 -39.28 -44.04 31.98
N LYS A 505 -37.98 -44.17 32.31
CA LYS A 505 -37.41 -45.32 33.04
C LYS A 505 -37.99 -45.47 34.44
N LEU A 506 -38.12 -44.36 35.19
CA LEU A 506 -38.77 -44.34 36.51
C LEU A 506 -40.25 -44.75 36.42
N LYS A 507 -41.00 -44.24 35.43
CA LYS A 507 -42.42 -44.58 35.22
C LYS A 507 -42.61 -46.04 34.78
N GLN A 508 -41.69 -46.61 34.00
CA GLN A 508 -41.64 -48.04 33.70
C GLN A 508 -41.33 -48.89 34.95
N ASN A 509 -40.36 -48.49 35.78
CA ASN A 509 -40.04 -49.19 37.03
C ASN A 509 -41.20 -49.15 38.04
N GLN A 510 -41.91 -48.02 38.14
CA GLN A 510 -43.15 -47.92 38.94
C GLN A 510 -44.26 -48.82 38.38
N ARG A 511 -44.43 -48.90 37.05
CA ARG A 511 -45.38 -49.86 36.43
C ARG A 511 -44.99 -51.32 36.70
N LYS A 512 -43.70 -51.69 36.61
CA LYS A 512 -43.22 -53.03 36.98
C LYS A 512 -43.47 -53.35 38.46
N ARG A 513 -43.23 -52.40 39.37
CA ARG A 513 -43.56 -52.57 40.81
C ARG A 513 -45.07 -52.74 41.05
N ARG A 514 -45.94 -52.01 40.35
CA ARG A 514 -47.41 -52.19 40.46
C ARG A 514 -47.91 -53.51 39.84
N ALA A 515 -47.29 -53.98 38.76
CA ALA A 515 -47.66 -55.25 38.12
C ALA A 515 -47.34 -56.49 38.99
N SER A 516 -46.38 -56.38 39.92
CA SER A 516 -46.01 -57.45 40.85
C SER A 516 -46.95 -57.60 42.07
N SER A 517 -48.04 -56.81 42.14
CA SER A 517 -48.81 -56.61 43.38
C SER A 517 -50.30 -57.02 43.30
N TYR A 518 -50.73 -57.65 42.20
CA TYR A 518 -52.09 -58.19 42.07
C TYR A 518 -52.01 -59.69 41.83
N GLY A 519 -52.55 -60.45 42.80
CA GLY A 519 -52.37 -61.89 42.90
C GLY A 519 -53.59 -62.72 42.52
N GLU A 520 -53.60 -63.90 43.14
CA GLU A 520 -54.48 -65.05 42.98
C GLU A 520 -55.99 -64.75 42.84
N ARG A 521 -56.67 -65.64 42.10
CA ARG A 521 -58.11 -65.92 42.27
C ARG A 521 -58.31 -67.42 42.30
N GLN A 522 -58.87 -67.92 43.41
CA GLN A 522 -59.39 -69.29 43.51
C GLN A 522 -60.75 -69.42 42.77
N PRO A 523 -61.13 -70.63 42.32
CA PRO A 523 -62.41 -70.89 41.67
C PRO A 523 -63.51 -71.31 42.67
N LEU A 524 -64.77 -71.07 42.30
CA LEU A 524 -65.96 -71.73 42.86
C LEU A 524 -66.81 -72.29 41.71
N LEU A 525 -67.58 -73.35 42.01
CA LEU A 525 -68.14 -74.28 41.02
C LEU A 525 -69.60 -74.00 40.61
N GLN A 526 -69.91 -74.38 39.36
CA GLN A 526 -71.16 -74.97 38.81
C GLN A 526 -72.53 -74.24 38.94
N SER A 527 -73.14 -73.97 37.77
CA SER A 527 -74.41 -74.55 37.28
C SER A 527 -74.65 -74.04 35.83
N SER A 528 -74.63 -74.87 34.78
CA SER A 528 -75.72 -75.67 34.15
C SER A 528 -76.64 -74.88 33.20
N SER A 529 -76.95 -75.47 32.03
CA SER A 529 -78.02 -75.11 31.05
C SER A 529 -77.99 -73.69 30.44
N GLU A 530 -78.50 -73.38 29.25
CA GLU A 530 -78.69 -74.08 27.96
C GLU A 530 -78.95 -72.94 26.92
N GLU A 531 -79.17 -73.25 25.63
CA GLU A 531 -79.87 -72.48 24.58
C GLU A 531 -80.14 -70.95 24.78
N GLY A 532 -79.94 -70.04 23.81
CA GLY A 532 -79.77 -70.15 22.37
C GLY A 532 -80.35 -68.91 21.66
N SER A 533 -80.10 -68.78 20.35
CA SER A 533 -80.87 -67.97 19.37
C SER A 533 -80.93 -66.42 19.43
N SER A 534 -80.77 -65.81 18.24
CA SER A 534 -81.44 -64.60 17.70
C SER A 534 -81.58 -63.33 18.57
N SER A 535 -80.90 -62.22 18.29
CA SER A 535 -81.10 -61.29 17.15
C SER A 535 -82.42 -60.49 17.13
N TYR A 536 -82.38 -59.22 17.52
CA TYR A 536 -83.10 -58.05 16.96
C TYR A 536 -82.23 -56.83 17.34
N GLN A 537 -81.63 -56.02 16.47
CA GLN A 537 -82.06 -55.29 15.26
C GLN A 537 -82.84 -53.99 15.57
N THR A 538 -82.27 -52.86 15.13
CA THR A 538 -82.89 -51.51 14.95
C THR A 538 -83.41 -50.80 16.21
N THR A 539 -83.53 -49.47 16.31
CA THR A 539 -83.35 -48.31 15.39
C THR A 539 -82.93 -47.11 16.28
N LEU A 540 -82.42 -45.97 15.84
CA LEU A 540 -82.53 -45.25 14.56
C LEU A 540 -81.18 -45.08 13.84
#